data_AF-A0A933DJZ6-F1
#
_entry.id   AF-A0A933DJZ6-F1
#
_cell.length_a   1.000
_cell.length_b   1.000
_cell.length_c   1.000
_cell.angle_alpha   90.00
_cell.angle_beta   90.00
_cell.angle_gamma   90.00
#
_symmetry.space_group_name_H-M   'P 1'
#
loop_
_entity.id
_entity.type
_entity.pdbx_description
1 polymer ?
#
loop_
_entity_poly.entity_id
_entity_poly.type
_entity_poly.pdbx_seq_one_letter_code
_entity_poly.pdbx_strand_id
1 'polypeptide(L)'
;MTNPADYQRVVTKSKLLNQYQKEAFLNHPNELPQDFKQDIINLLTGFDERSKAREQKYKEEFKKAFDRYRLKLQILTGVSDEERVRLVEESDKLEAICMSKF
;
A
#
# COMPACT_ATOMS: atom_id res chain seq x y z
N MET A 1 0.78 39.80 -37.37
CA MET A 1 1.65 38.75 -36.79
C MET A 1 1.71 38.99 -35.28
N THR A 2 1.22 38.07 -34.46
CA THR A 2 1.30 38.17 -32.99
C THR A 2 2.76 38.16 -32.55
N ASN A 3 3.18 39.18 -31.81
CA ASN A 3 4.55 39.32 -31.31
C ASN A 3 4.90 38.09 -30.44
N PRO A 4 6.01 37.38 -30.69
CA PRO A 4 6.44 36.25 -29.86
C PRO A 4 6.52 36.56 -28.36
N ALA A 5 6.82 37.82 -28.01
CA ALA A 5 6.83 38.29 -26.63
C ALA A 5 5.42 38.33 -26.00
N ASP A 6 4.39 38.65 -26.79
CA ASP A 6 2.99 38.65 -26.31
C ASP A 6 2.49 37.23 -26.09
N TYR A 7 2.89 36.28 -26.94
CA TYR A 7 2.60 34.86 -26.74
C TYR A 7 3.23 34.33 -25.44
N GLN A 8 4.52 34.62 -25.19
CA GLN A 8 5.20 34.21 -23.96
C GLN A 8 4.55 34.82 -22.70
N ARG A 9 4.10 36.08 -22.75
CA ARG A 9 3.37 36.71 -21.64
C ARG A 9 2.03 36.02 -21.38
N VAL A 10 1.26 35.68 -22.41
CA VAL A 10 -0.04 34.99 -22.27
C VAL A 10 0.14 33.60 -21.66
N VAL A 11 1.12 32.82 -22.15
CA VAL A 11 1.42 31.48 -21.60
C VAL A 11 1.82 31.55 -20.13
N THR A 12 2.67 32.52 -19.76
CA THR A 12 3.11 32.70 -18.38
C THR A 12 1.96 33.08 -17.45
N LYS A 13 1.10 34.01 -17.87
CA LYS A 13 -0.10 34.40 -17.10
C LYS A 13 -1.09 33.25 -16.94
N SER A 14 -1.28 32.42 -17.98
CA SER A 14 -2.15 31.24 -17.91
C SER A 14 -1.62 30.19 -16.93
N LYS A 15 -0.31 29.94 -16.90
CA LYS A 15 0.31 29.03 -15.93
C LYS A 15 0.16 29.52 -14.50
N LEU A 16 0.39 30.81 -14.25
CA LEU A 16 0.20 31.42 -12.93
C LEU A 16 -1.26 31.32 -12.48
N LEU A 17 -2.21 31.62 -13.36
CA LEU A 17 -3.64 31.50 -13.05
C LEU A 17 -4.02 30.06 -12.66
N ASN A 18 -3.54 29.07 -13.41
CA ASN A 18 -3.75 27.65 -13.09
C ASN A 18 -3.13 27.28 -11.74
N GLN A 19 -1.97 27.83 -11.39
CA GLN A 19 -1.34 27.59 -10.10
C GLN A 19 -2.17 28.19 -8.96
N TYR A 20 -2.60 29.44 -9.08
CA TYR A 20 -3.47 30.09 -8.09
C TYR A 20 -4.81 29.36 -7.92
N GLN A 21 -5.40 28.85 -9.00
CA GLN A 21 -6.62 28.04 -8.93
C GLN A 21 -6.39 26.72 -8.17
N LYS A 22 -5.25 26.04 -8.39
CA LYS A 22 -4.89 24.84 -7.63
C LYS A 22 -4.71 25.13 -6.15
N GLU A 23 -4.01 26.21 -5.80
CA GLU A 23 -3.83 26.64 -4.41
C GLU A 23 -5.17 27.00 -3.76
N ALA A 24 -6.06 27.69 -4.48
CA ALA A 24 -7.41 27.97 -4.01
C ALA A 24 -8.21 26.70 -3.73
N PHE A 25 -8.16 25.69 -4.62
CA PHE A 25 -8.83 24.41 -4.40
C PHE A 25 -8.25 23.58 -3.25
N LEU A 26 -6.94 23.69 -2.98
CA LEU A 26 -6.32 23.07 -1.80
C LEU A 26 -6.82 23.70 -0.50
N ASN A 27 -7.03 25.02 -0.50
CA ASN A 27 -7.53 25.76 0.67
C ASN A 27 -9.07 25.69 0.81
N HIS A 28 -9.78 25.46 -0.30
CA HIS A 28 -11.23 25.35 -0.35
C HIS A 28 -11.66 24.03 -1.03
N PRO A 29 -11.40 22.86 -0.41
CA PRO A 29 -11.70 21.56 -0.99
C PRO A 29 -13.19 21.34 -1.28
N ASN A 30 -14.07 22.11 -0.64
CA ASN A 30 -15.52 22.07 -0.89
C ASN A 30 -15.91 22.66 -2.26
N GLU A 31 -15.07 23.51 -2.84
CA GLU A 31 -15.29 24.15 -4.15
C GLU A 31 -14.81 23.28 -5.32
N LEU A 32 -14.16 22.14 -5.04
CA LEU A 32 -13.81 21.19 -6.08
C LEU A 32 -15.08 20.66 -6.77
N PRO A 33 -15.09 20.55 -8.11
CA PRO A 33 -16.17 19.92 -8.84
C PRO A 33 -16.43 18.50 -8.33
N GLN A 34 -17.69 18.08 -8.35
CA GLN A 34 -18.10 16.78 -7.80
C GLN A 34 -17.39 15.60 -8.47
N ASP A 35 -17.18 15.67 -9.79
CA ASP A 35 -16.49 14.63 -10.55
C ASP A 35 -15.04 14.45 -10.10
N PHE A 36 -14.34 15.56 -9.82
CA PHE A 36 -12.97 15.53 -9.29
C PHE A 36 -12.91 14.95 -7.88
N LYS A 37 -13.89 15.26 -7.03
CA LYS A 37 -13.99 14.64 -5.70
C LYS A 37 -14.19 13.13 -5.82
N GLN A 38 -15.03 12.70 -6.76
CA GLN A 38 -15.28 11.28 -7.01
C GLN A 38 -14.03 10.56 -7.52
N ASP A 39 -13.25 11.19 -8.41
CA ASP A 39 -11.99 10.63 -8.90
C ASP A 39 -10.96 10.46 -7.78
N ILE A 40 -10.85 11.43 -6.88
CA ILE A 40 -9.99 11.34 -5.69
C ILE A 40 -10.45 10.19 -4.79
N ILE A 41 -11.75 10.07 -4.53
CA ILE A 41 -12.31 8.97 -3.73
C ILE A 41 -12.00 7.62 -4.38
N ASN A 42 -12.18 7.49 -5.69
CA ASN A 42 -11.91 6.26 -6.43
C ASN A 42 -10.42 5.89 -6.37
N LEU A 43 -9.52 6.87 -6.52
CA LEU A 43 -8.07 6.68 -6.39
C LEU A 43 -7.68 6.19 -4.98
N LEU A 44 -8.22 6.82 -3.94
CA LEU A 44 -7.95 6.46 -2.55
C LEU A 44 -8.52 5.07 -2.22
N THR A 45 -9.76 4.79 -2.65
CA THR A 45 -10.42 3.49 -2.44
C THR A 45 -9.64 2.37 -3.14
N GLY A 46 -9.23 2.57 -4.40
CA GLY A 46 -8.40 1.60 -5.11
C GLY A 46 -6.99 1.45 -4.53
N PHE A 47 -6.46 2.45 -3.81
CA PHE A 47 -5.23 2.29 -3.05
C PHE A 47 -5.41 1.42 -1.81
N ASP A 48 -6.52 1.59 -1.08
CA ASP A 48 -6.89 0.78 0.07
C ASP A 48 -7.09 -0.70 -0.33
N GLU A 49 -7.86 -0.97 -1.39
CA GLU A 49 -8.07 -2.33 -1.89
C GLU A 49 -6.76 -3.02 -2.30
N ARG A 50 -5.88 -2.31 -3.02
CA ARG A 50 -4.56 -2.84 -3.38
C ARG A 50 -3.68 -3.10 -2.17
N SER A 51 -3.81 -2.27 -1.13
CA SER A 51 -3.07 -2.45 0.13
C SER A 51 -3.57 -3.68 0.88
N LYS A 52 -4.89 -3.85 1.01
CA LYS A 52 -5.51 -5.07 1.57
C LYS A 52 -5.14 -6.33 0.80
N ALA A 53 -5.16 -6.27 -0.53
CA ALA A 53 -4.77 -7.40 -1.37
C ALA A 53 -3.29 -7.79 -1.18
N ARG A 54 -2.39 -6.82 -1.05
CA ARG A 54 -0.97 -7.08 -0.71
C ARG A 54 -0.83 -7.70 0.68
N GLU A 55 -1.53 -7.15 1.67
CA GLU A 55 -1.54 -7.67 3.03
C GLU A 55 -1.99 -9.14 3.08
N GLN A 56 -3.10 -9.45 2.41
CA GLN A 56 -3.61 -10.83 2.29
C GLN A 56 -2.60 -11.76 1.61
N LYS A 57 -1.96 -11.30 0.53
CA LYS A 57 -0.91 -12.07 -0.14
C LYS A 57 0.26 -12.37 0.80
N TYR A 58 0.71 -11.39 1.58
CA TYR A 58 1.77 -11.61 2.55
C TYR A 58 1.34 -12.57 3.66
N LYS A 59 0.12 -12.45 4.20
CA LYS A 59 -0.46 -13.41 5.16
C LYS A 59 -0.34 -14.85 4.64
N GLU A 60 -0.73 -15.08 3.40
CA GLU A 60 -0.68 -16.41 2.77
C GLU A 60 0.75 -16.91 2.55
N GLU A 61 1.67 -16.04 2.13
CA GLU A 61 3.08 -16.37 1.93
C GLU A 61 3.77 -16.72 3.26
N PHE A 62 3.48 -15.96 4.33
CA PHE A 62 3.98 -16.24 5.69
C PHE A 62 3.47 -17.57 6.19
N LYS A 63 2.16 -17.84 6.08
CA LYS A 63 1.59 -19.13 6.46
C LYS A 63 2.25 -20.31 5.74
N LYS A 64 2.41 -20.20 4.41
CA LYS A 64 3.12 -21.22 3.62
C LYS A 64 4.59 -21.39 4.02
N ALA A 65 5.24 -20.34 4.52
CA ALA A 65 6.62 -20.45 5.03
C ALA A 65 6.68 -21.23 6.34
N PHE A 66 5.77 -20.94 7.28
CA PHE A 66 5.64 -21.69 8.54
C PHE A 66 5.28 -23.16 8.31
N ASP A 67 4.34 -23.45 7.41
CA ASP A 67 3.98 -24.83 7.05
C ASP A 67 5.19 -25.61 6.49
N ARG A 68 5.97 -24.97 5.61
CA ARG A 68 7.22 -25.56 5.09
C ARG A 68 8.27 -25.78 6.18
N TYR A 69 8.37 -24.86 7.14
CA TYR A 69 9.27 -24.99 8.28
C TYR A 69 8.87 -26.17 9.17
N ARG A 70 7.59 -26.29 9.54
CA ARG A 70 7.07 -27.43 10.31
C ARG A 70 7.32 -28.77 9.61
N LEU A 71 7.08 -28.83 8.29
CA LEU A 71 7.36 -30.03 7.52
C LEU A 71 8.85 -30.42 7.59
N LYS A 72 9.75 -29.43 7.49
CA LYS A 72 11.19 -29.64 7.64
C LYS A 72 11.56 -30.17 9.03
N LEU A 73 10.94 -29.65 10.09
CA LEU A 73 11.16 -30.14 11.46
C LEU A 73 10.70 -31.59 11.63
N GLN A 74 9.60 -31.99 10.99
CA GLN A 74 9.08 -33.37 11.05
C GLN A 74 10.05 -34.37 10.41
N ILE A 75 10.70 -34.02 9.31
CA ILE A 75 11.64 -34.90 8.61
C ILE A 75 13.09 -34.77 9.11
N LEU A 76 13.34 -33.87 10.07
CA LEU A 76 14.68 -33.60 10.59
C LEU A 76 15.17 -34.81 11.39
N THR A 77 16.27 -35.42 10.94
CA THR A 77 16.94 -36.52 11.63
C THR A 77 18.04 -35.99 12.55
N GLY A 78 18.31 -36.71 13.65
CA GLY A 78 19.33 -36.29 14.63
C GLY A 78 18.85 -35.34 15.73
N VAL A 79 17.55 -35.07 15.81
CA VAL A 79 16.91 -34.30 16.89
C VAL A 79 15.98 -35.23 17.67
N SER A 80 15.96 -35.13 19.00
CA SER A 80 15.06 -35.91 19.85
C SER A 80 13.60 -35.52 19.61
N ASP A 81 12.67 -36.41 19.90
CA ASP A 81 11.25 -36.13 19.71
C ASP A 81 10.76 -34.98 20.60
N GLU A 82 11.29 -34.84 21.82
CA GLU A 82 10.99 -33.73 22.74
C GLU A 82 11.42 -32.38 22.15
N GLU A 83 12.63 -32.31 21.59
CA GLU A 83 13.13 -31.07 20.98
C GLU A 83 12.37 -30.74 19.68
N ARG A 84 11.95 -31.77 18.93
CA ARG A 84 11.10 -31.58 17.74
C ARG A 84 9.74 -31.00 18.11
N VAL A 85 9.09 -31.51 19.17
CA VAL A 85 7.81 -30.97 19.67
C VAL A 85 7.98 -29.52 20.10
N ARG A 86 9.04 -29.20 20.85
CA ARG A 86 9.34 -27.85 21.30
C ARG A 86 9.52 -26.87 20.14
N LEU A 87 10.26 -27.26 19.09
CA LEU A 87 10.49 -26.42 17.90
C LEU A 87 9.20 -26.18 17.11
N VAL A 88 8.29 -27.16 17.05
CA VAL A 88 6.97 -26.98 16.43
C VAL A 88 6.12 -26.02 17.25
N GLU A 89 6.07 -26.17 18.58
CA GLU A 89 5.34 -25.24 19.45
C GLU A 89 5.88 -23.80 19.38
N GLU A 90 7.20 -23.64 19.26
CA GLU A 90 7.84 -22.33 19.07
C GLU A 90 7.47 -21.73 17.72
N SER A 91 7.45 -22.55 16.65
CA SER A 91 6.95 -22.15 15.34
C SER A 91 5.50 -21.65 15.40
N ASP A 92 4.62 -22.33 16.15
CA ASP A 92 3.21 -21.96 16.27
C ASP A 92 3.04 -20.62 17.00
N LYS A 93 3.83 -20.39 18.05
CA LYS A 93 3.87 -19.10 18.76
C LYS A 93 4.36 -17.97 17.85
N LEU A 94 5.41 -18.22 17.06
CA LEU A 94 5.93 -17.23 16.11
C LEU A 94 4.92 -16.93 15.00
N GLU A 95 4.22 -17.94 14.46
CA GLU A 95 3.15 -17.71 13.49
C GLU A 95 2.06 -16.83 14.11
N ALA A 96 1.59 -17.13 15.32
CA ALA A 96 0.55 -16.33 15.98
C ALA A 96 0.97 -14.87 16.20
N ILE A 97 2.22 -14.64 16.61
CA ILE A 97 2.77 -13.28 16.77
C ILE A 97 2.80 -12.56 15.42
N CYS A 98 3.33 -13.19 14.37
CA CYS A 98 3.39 -12.60 13.03
C CYS A 98 2.00 -12.30 12.48
N MET A 99 1.04 -13.21 12.63
CA MET A 99 -0.32 -13.04 12.12
C MET A 99 -1.11 -11.97 12.90
N SER A 100 -0.79 -11.71 14.17
CA SER A 100 -1.40 -10.64 14.96
C SER A 100 -1.02 -9.22 14.52
N LYS A 101 0.03 -9.08 13.69
CA LYS A 101 0.53 -7.78 13.22
C LYS A 101 -0.13 -7.29 11.93
N PHE A 102 -1.03 -8.10 11.37
CA PHE A 102 -1.76 -7.76 10.16
C PHE A 102 -3.26 -7.65 10.45
#